data_AF-A0A535P9D2-F1
#
_entry.id   AF-A0A535P9D2-F1
#
_cell.length_a   1.000
_cell.length_b   1.000
_cell.length_c   1.000
_cell.angle_alpha   90.00
_cell.angle_beta   90.00
_cell.angle_gamma   90.00
#
_symmetry.space_group_name_H-M   'P 1'
#
loop_
_entity.id
_entity.type
_entity.pdbx_description
1 polymer ?
#
loop_
_entity_poly.entity_id
_entity_poly.type
_entity_poly.pdbx_seq_one_letter_code
_entity_poly.pdbx_strand_id
1 'polypeptide(L)'
;MTCGPARPVRLVPSGRPRRKDTIGHSTLGSALGSKVVGEGPPARLGRPPGRTRPIDLNALVEPRIGVVAAVLAVLLCAALVLIALLARRVRRLDRRLIALTRGGEGHSLESILEGHLDRVLAVDREVSGLLARTSALETAGRRAFQRAGLVRYNPFEETGGNQSFALALLDAEGDGFILTSLHARAGTRIYARALVGGRAEGQLSGEEARALDLARAAPAGRPAVIDRGAARP
;
A
#
# COMPACT_ATOMS: atom_id res chain seq x y z
N MET A 1 -13.49 16.15 20.59
CA MET A 1 -13.75 15.76 22.01
C MET A 1 -13.56 14.25 22.10
N THR A 2 -12.91 13.66 23.10
CA THR A 2 -12.09 14.19 24.22
C THR A 2 -11.29 13.02 24.81
N CYS A 3 -10.03 13.29 25.17
CA CYS A 3 -9.31 12.86 26.38
C CYS A 3 -9.29 11.36 26.80
N GLY A 4 -8.12 10.92 27.28
CA GLY A 4 -7.99 9.75 28.17
C GLY A 4 -8.33 10.13 29.62
N PRO A 5 -7.58 9.70 30.67
CA PRO A 5 -6.38 8.84 30.66
C PRO A 5 -6.34 7.83 31.86
N ALA A 6 -5.12 7.44 32.27
CA ALA A 6 -4.70 7.08 33.64
C ALA A 6 -4.50 5.59 34.05
N ARG A 7 -3.21 5.26 34.25
CA ARG A 7 -2.59 4.33 35.24
C ARG A 7 -2.98 4.71 36.70
N PRO A 8 -2.84 3.89 37.79
CA PRO A 8 -1.55 3.25 38.17
C PRO A 8 -1.47 2.02 39.12
N VAL A 9 -0.31 1.32 39.03
CA VAL A 9 0.61 0.80 40.08
C VAL A 9 0.12 0.44 41.51
N ARG A 10 0.37 -0.83 41.94
CA ARG A 10 1.10 -1.31 43.16
C ARG A 10 1.15 -2.86 43.14
N LEU A 11 2.28 -3.57 43.32
CA LEU A 11 3.16 -3.80 44.50
C LEU A 11 2.56 -4.70 45.60
N VAL A 12 3.45 -5.53 46.18
CA VAL A 12 3.43 -6.29 47.48
C VAL A 12 3.42 -7.85 47.34
N PRO A 13 4.14 -8.62 48.21
CA PRO A 13 4.69 -9.94 47.85
C PRO A 13 4.37 -11.07 48.87
N SER A 14 5.22 -12.12 48.86
CA SER A 14 5.51 -13.11 49.93
C SER A 14 4.73 -14.45 49.93
N GLY A 15 5.39 -15.52 50.40
CA GLY A 15 4.76 -16.84 50.64
C GLY A 15 5.64 -18.07 50.37
N ARG A 16 6.42 -18.52 51.36
CA ARG A 16 6.86 -19.93 51.54
C ARG A 16 5.64 -20.76 52.08
N PRO A 17 5.64 -22.12 52.29
CA PRO A 17 6.78 -23.02 52.53
C PRO A 17 6.67 -24.52 52.09
N ARG A 18 7.62 -25.32 52.60
CA ARG A 18 7.80 -26.80 52.55
C ARG A 18 6.59 -27.67 52.94
N ARG A 19 6.56 -28.91 52.40
CA ARG A 19 6.21 -30.19 53.09
C ARG A 19 6.87 -31.35 52.28
N LYS A 20 7.76 -32.22 52.82
CA LYS A 20 7.54 -33.43 53.68
C LYS A 20 6.65 -34.50 53.01
N ASP A 21 6.77 -35.82 53.20
CA ASP A 21 7.74 -36.76 53.82
C ASP A 21 7.30 -38.19 53.42
N THR A 22 8.21 -39.17 53.25
CA THR A 22 7.95 -40.64 53.35
C THR A 22 9.31 -41.34 53.55
N ILE A 23 9.63 -42.00 54.67
CA ILE A 23 9.13 -43.29 55.24
C ILE A 23 9.46 -44.47 54.30
N GLY A 24 10.02 -45.62 54.72
CA GLY A 24 10.50 -46.13 56.01
C GLY A 24 11.74 -47.04 55.78
N HIS A 25 12.15 -48.00 56.63
CA HIS A 25 11.53 -48.67 57.78
C HIS A 25 12.56 -49.09 58.84
N SER A 26 12.08 -49.40 60.06
CA SER A 26 12.85 -49.94 61.17
C SER A 26 12.26 -51.27 61.68
N THR A 27 13.13 -52.21 62.09
CA THR A 27 12.81 -53.44 62.88
C THR A 27 14.12 -54.20 63.18
N LEU A 28 14.34 -54.89 64.30
CA LEU A 28 13.84 -54.80 65.69
C LEU A 28 14.63 -55.80 66.58
N GLY A 29 14.85 -55.51 67.88
CA GLY A 29 15.37 -56.46 68.90
C GLY A 29 16.87 -56.84 68.78
N SER A 30 17.58 -57.41 69.77
CA SER A 30 17.38 -57.61 71.23
C SER A 30 18.72 -58.14 71.83
N ALA A 31 19.03 -58.27 73.14
CA ALA A 31 18.32 -57.92 74.38
C ALA A 31 19.30 -57.72 75.59
N LEU A 32 18.85 -56.96 76.59
CA LEU A 32 18.94 -57.13 78.07
C LEU A 32 20.02 -58.00 78.77
N GLY A 33 20.56 -57.46 79.88
CA GLY A 33 21.16 -58.24 81.01
C GLY A 33 22.60 -57.83 81.38
N SER A 34 22.86 -56.76 82.16
CA SER A 34 22.81 -56.67 83.64
C SER A 34 23.96 -57.34 84.43
N LYS A 35 24.88 -56.55 85.00
CA LYS A 35 25.19 -56.50 86.46
C LYS A 35 26.22 -55.41 86.81
N VAL A 36 26.22 -55.01 88.08
CA VAL A 36 27.06 -53.99 88.72
C VAL A 36 27.98 -54.67 89.76
N VAL A 37 28.96 -53.92 90.29
CA VAL A 37 29.99 -54.28 91.29
C VAL A 37 31.24 -54.95 90.65
N GLY A 38 32.49 -54.52 90.87
CA GLY A 38 33.01 -53.33 91.56
C GLY A 38 34.12 -53.66 92.56
N GLU A 39 35.40 -53.48 92.19
CA GLU A 39 36.57 -53.55 93.10
C GLU A 39 37.86 -53.00 92.45
N GLY A 40 38.73 -52.35 93.24
CA GLY A 40 40.20 -52.33 93.17
C GLY A 40 40.99 -51.88 91.90
N PRO A 41 41.73 -50.74 91.94
CA PRO A 41 42.96 -50.54 91.14
C PRO A 41 44.17 -51.27 91.78
N PRO A 42 45.36 -51.47 91.13
CA PRO A 42 45.99 -50.50 90.22
C PRO A 42 46.89 -50.98 89.06
N ALA A 43 47.31 -49.98 88.26
CA ALA A 43 48.62 -49.83 87.59
C ALA A 43 48.90 -50.45 86.20
N ARG A 44 49.51 -49.59 85.35
CA ARG A 44 50.29 -49.83 84.11
C ARG A 44 49.55 -50.26 82.84
N LEU A 45 49.37 -49.32 81.91
CA LEU A 45 50.26 -49.13 80.73
C LEU A 45 49.78 -47.93 79.90
N GLY A 46 50.72 -47.16 79.32
CA GLY A 46 50.42 -45.88 78.67
C GLY A 46 49.78 -46.02 77.29
N ARG A 47 48.89 -45.09 76.93
CA ARG A 47 48.32 -44.94 75.58
C ARG A 47 48.44 -43.48 75.12
N PRO A 48 49.24 -43.14 74.09
CA PRO A 48 49.32 -41.78 73.57
C PRO A 48 48.04 -41.40 72.82
N PRO A 49 47.65 -40.12 72.79
CA PRO A 49 46.40 -39.68 72.16
C PRO A 49 46.57 -39.34 70.67
N GLY A 50 45.50 -39.58 69.90
CA GLY A 50 45.09 -38.73 68.79
C GLY A 50 45.74 -38.95 67.41
N ARG A 51 44.90 -39.32 66.42
CA ARG A 51 44.82 -38.64 65.11
C ARG A 51 43.67 -39.18 64.26
N THR A 52 42.46 -38.68 64.50
CA THR A 52 41.49 -38.56 63.40
C THR A 52 41.97 -37.40 62.52
N ARG A 53 42.65 -37.70 61.41
CA ARG A 53 42.90 -36.69 60.38
C ARG A 53 41.55 -36.36 59.72
N PRO A 54 41.01 -35.13 59.80
CA PRO A 54 39.92 -34.75 58.92
C PRO A 54 40.43 -34.86 57.48
N ILE A 55 39.60 -35.37 56.58
CA ILE A 55 39.91 -35.38 55.16
C ILE A 55 39.65 -33.95 54.67
N ASP A 56 40.72 -33.15 54.51
CA ASP A 56 40.63 -31.78 54.02
C ASP A 56 40.18 -31.74 52.55
N LEU A 57 38.87 -31.76 52.34
CA LEU A 57 38.25 -31.66 51.01
C LEU A 57 38.64 -30.35 50.30
N ASN A 58 38.95 -29.29 51.05
CA ASN A 58 39.44 -28.02 50.49
C ASN A 58 40.77 -28.20 49.73
N ALA A 59 41.70 -29.04 50.22
CA ALA A 59 43.00 -29.25 49.59
C ALA A 59 42.91 -29.92 48.20
N LEU A 60 41.81 -30.62 47.89
CA LEU A 60 41.55 -31.17 46.55
C LEU A 60 40.73 -30.23 45.65
N VAL A 61 40.09 -29.20 46.21
CA VAL A 61 39.18 -28.29 45.51
C VAL A 61 39.86 -26.96 45.15
N GLU A 62 40.74 -26.42 46.01
CA GLU A 62 41.52 -25.20 45.77
C GLU A 62 42.22 -25.16 44.40
N PRO A 63 43.02 -26.18 43.98
CA PRO A 63 43.70 -26.12 42.69
C PRO A 63 42.73 -26.14 41.49
N ARG A 64 41.50 -26.67 41.66
CA ARG A 64 40.52 -26.76 40.57
C ARG A 64 39.78 -25.44 40.36
N ILE A 65 39.45 -24.71 41.43
CA ILE A 65 38.76 -23.42 41.34
C ILE A 65 39.63 -22.38 40.62
N GLY A 66 40.93 -22.33 40.94
CA GLY A 66 41.87 -21.42 40.27
C GLY A 66 41.94 -21.62 38.75
N VAL A 67 42.00 -22.88 38.30
CA VAL A 67 42.01 -23.22 36.87
C VAL A 67 40.69 -22.83 36.20
N VAL A 68 39.53 -23.11 36.82
CA VAL A 68 38.22 -22.73 36.27
C VAL A 68 38.08 -21.21 36.16
N ALA A 69 38.51 -20.46 37.18
CA ALA A 69 38.48 -19.00 37.17
C ALA A 69 39.40 -18.41 36.08
N ALA A 70 40.61 -18.97 35.91
CA ALA A 70 41.53 -18.56 34.86
C ALA A 70 40.98 -18.83 33.45
N VAL A 71 40.39 -20.02 33.22
CA VAL A 71 39.73 -20.35 31.95
C VAL A 71 38.56 -19.41 31.67
N LEU A 72 37.73 -19.11 32.67
CA LEU A 72 36.61 -18.16 32.53
C LEU A 72 37.10 -16.74 32.20
N ALA A 73 38.18 -16.28 32.83
CA ALA A 73 38.78 -14.98 32.53
C ALA A 73 39.36 -14.91 31.10
N VAL A 74 40.03 -15.98 30.64
CA VAL A 74 40.52 -16.08 29.26
C VAL A 74 39.37 -16.09 28.26
N LEU A 75 38.29 -16.83 28.52
CA LEU A 75 37.09 -16.85 27.67
C LEU A 75 36.41 -15.48 27.62
N LEU A 76 36.32 -14.77 28.75
CA LEU A 76 35.78 -13.40 28.81
C LEU A 76 36.63 -12.42 27.99
N CYS A 77 37.96 -12.46 28.15
CA CYS A 77 38.88 -11.65 27.35
C CYS A 77 38.77 -11.96 25.85
N ALA A 78 38.71 -13.24 25.47
CA ALA A 78 38.52 -13.66 24.09
C ALA A 78 37.17 -13.16 23.51
N ALA A 79 36.08 -13.25 24.29
CA ALA A 79 34.77 -12.73 23.91
C ALA A 79 34.79 -11.20 23.73
N LEU A 80 35.43 -10.46 24.64
CA LEU A 80 35.58 -9.00 24.52
C LEU A 80 36.39 -8.60 23.28
N VAL A 81 37.49 -9.31 22.98
CA VAL A 81 38.27 -9.10 21.75
C VAL A 81 37.44 -9.41 20.51
N LEU A 82 36.69 -10.51 20.50
CA LEU A 82 35.81 -10.88 19.39
C LEU A 82 34.72 -9.82 19.16
N ILE A 83 34.06 -9.35 20.22
CA ILE A 83 33.06 -8.26 20.17
C ILE A 83 33.70 -6.98 19.62
N ALA A 84 34.91 -6.62 20.06
CA ALA A 84 35.62 -5.45 19.56
C ALA A 84 36.00 -5.58 18.07
N LEU A 85 36.39 -6.78 17.61
CA LEU A 85 36.68 -7.06 16.20
C LEU A 85 35.41 -7.02 15.33
N LEU A 86 34.31 -7.62 15.79
CA LEU A 86 33.02 -7.57 15.12
C LEU A 86 32.50 -6.12 15.03
N ALA A 87 32.55 -5.37 16.13
CA ALA A 87 32.18 -3.95 16.14
C ALA A 87 33.06 -3.10 15.20
N ARG A 88 34.37 -3.38 15.12
CA ARG A 88 35.28 -2.73 14.14
C ARG A 88 34.92 -3.12 12.70
N ARG A 89 34.52 -4.36 12.43
CA ARG A 89 34.12 -4.84 11.11
C ARG A 89 32.79 -4.22 10.67
N VAL A 90 31.78 -4.22 11.52
CA VAL A 90 30.48 -3.56 11.30
C VAL A 90 30.69 -2.06 11.06
N ARG A 91 31.38 -1.34 11.94
CA ARG A 91 31.68 0.09 11.75
C ARG A 91 32.47 0.40 10.47
N ARG A 92 33.28 -0.52 9.95
CA ARG A 92 33.95 -0.36 8.64
C ARG A 92 33.00 -0.59 7.47
N LEU A 93 32.07 -1.53 7.59
CA LEU A 93 31.01 -1.78 6.60
C LEU A 93 30.04 -0.60 6.57
N ASP A 94 29.53 -0.14 7.73
CA ASP A 94 28.65 1.02 7.84
C ASP A 94 29.29 2.27 7.23
N ARG A 95 30.57 2.54 7.53
CA ARG A 95 31.29 3.68 6.95
C ARG A 95 31.44 3.56 5.43
N ARG A 96 31.61 2.37 4.88
CA ARG A 96 31.64 2.15 3.42
C ARG A 96 30.26 2.28 2.81
N LEU A 97 29.23 1.72 3.44
CA LEU A 97 27.84 1.84 2.99
C LEU A 97 27.41 3.30 2.99
N ILE A 98 27.67 4.04 4.07
CA ILE A 98 27.44 5.48 4.17
C ILE A 98 28.28 6.24 3.15
N ALA A 99 29.56 5.91 2.92
CA ALA A 99 30.35 6.59 1.90
C ALA A 99 29.87 6.33 0.46
N LEU A 100 29.22 5.20 0.19
CA LEU A 100 28.61 4.87 -1.10
C LEU A 100 27.21 5.49 -1.26
N THR A 101 26.39 5.49 -0.21
CA THR A 101 25.04 6.09 -0.22
C THR A 101 25.04 7.59 0.02
N ARG A 102 26.18 8.18 0.40
CA ARG A 102 26.40 9.62 0.66
C ARG A 102 27.60 10.14 -0.16
N GLY A 103 27.86 9.49 -1.29
CA GLY A 103 29.01 9.77 -2.14
C GLY A 103 28.89 11.11 -2.86
N GLY A 104 29.98 11.88 -2.91
CA GLY A 104 30.13 13.07 -3.75
C GLY A 104 29.37 14.31 -3.26
N GLU A 105 28.03 14.27 -3.23
CA GLU A 105 27.19 15.47 -3.36
C GLU A 105 26.10 15.61 -2.28
N GLY A 106 26.39 15.23 -1.03
CA GLY A 106 25.59 15.61 0.16
C GLY A 106 24.19 14.96 0.30
N HIS A 107 23.57 14.54 -0.80
CA HIS A 107 22.30 13.85 -0.86
C HIS A 107 22.48 12.35 -0.59
N SER A 108 21.64 11.81 0.27
CA SER A 108 21.59 10.37 0.51
C SER A 108 20.90 9.65 -0.65
N LEU A 109 21.30 8.40 -0.93
CA LEU A 109 20.59 7.53 -1.86
C LEU A 109 19.09 7.42 -1.50
N GLU A 110 18.77 7.43 -0.20
CA GLU A 110 17.41 7.50 0.34
C GLU A 110 16.66 8.72 -0.22
N SER A 111 17.21 9.93 -0.08
CA SER A 111 16.60 11.16 -0.59
C SER A 111 16.50 11.22 -2.12
N ILE A 112 17.36 10.51 -2.85
CA ILE A 112 17.24 10.38 -4.32
C ILE A 112 16.10 9.42 -4.68
N LEU A 113 15.98 8.31 -3.95
CA LEU A 113 14.89 7.35 -4.14
C LEU A 113 13.53 7.94 -3.74
N GLU A 114 13.46 8.63 -2.61
CA GLU A 114 12.27 9.36 -2.14
C GLU A 114 11.84 10.42 -3.16
N GLY A 115 12.77 11.27 -3.61
CA GLY A 115 12.48 12.25 -4.67
C GLY A 115 12.12 11.62 -6.03
N HIS A 116 12.57 10.40 -6.32
CA HIS A 116 12.15 9.66 -7.50
C HIS A 116 10.75 9.07 -7.35
N LEU A 117 10.43 8.50 -6.18
CA LEU A 117 9.09 7.99 -5.85
C LEU A 117 8.05 9.12 -5.87
N ASP A 118 8.35 10.27 -5.27
CA ASP A 118 7.49 11.46 -5.32
C ASP A 118 7.26 11.93 -6.75
N ARG A 119 8.30 11.93 -7.60
CA ARG A 119 8.17 12.27 -9.02
C ARG A 119 7.31 11.25 -9.77
N VAL A 120 7.48 9.95 -9.52
CA VAL A 120 6.64 8.88 -10.12
C VAL A 120 5.18 9.04 -9.70
N LEU A 121 4.91 9.28 -8.41
CA LEU A 121 3.56 9.50 -7.90
C LEU A 121 2.93 10.82 -8.41
N ALA A 122 3.73 11.87 -8.62
CA ALA A 122 3.26 13.11 -9.23
C ALA A 122 2.87 12.89 -10.70
N VAL A 123 3.70 12.19 -11.48
CA VAL A 123 3.42 11.84 -12.88
C VAL A 123 2.19 10.93 -12.99
N ASP A 124 2.04 9.92 -12.12
CA ASP A 124 0.87 9.04 -12.09
C ASP A 124 -0.44 9.81 -11.86
N ARG A 125 -0.45 10.78 -10.94
CA ARG A 125 -1.58 11.70 -10.71
C ARG A 125 -1.85 12.59 -11.92
N GLU A 126 -0.82 13.11 -12.56
CA GLU A 126 -0.95 13.94 -13.77
C GLU A 126 -1.54 13.14 -14.93
N VAL A 127 -0.99 11.95 -15.22
CA VAL A 127 -1.51 11.05 -16.26
C VAL A 127 -2.96 10.66 -15.96
N SER A 128 -3.29 10.30 -14.72
CA SER A 128 -4.67 9.99 -14.31
C SER A 128 -5.61 11.18 -14.53
N GLY A 129 -5.17 12.40 -14.20
CA GLY A 129 -5.92 13.63 -14.43
C GLY A 129 -6.10 13.97 -15.92
N LEU A 130 -5.10 13.70 -16.76
CA LEU A 130 -5.16 13.86 -18.20
C LEU A 130 -6.11 12.83 -18.83
N LEU A 131 -6.04 11.56 -18.45
CA LEU A 131 -6.95 10.50 -18.92
C LEU A 131 -8.42 10.83 -18.60
N ALA A 132 -8.71 11.32 -17.39
CA ALA A 132 -10.06 11.75 -17.01
C ALA A 132 -10.57 12.92 -17.87
N ARG A 133 -9.71 13.92 -18.16
CA ARG A 133 -10.04 15.04 -19.04
C ARG A 133 -10.28 14.59 -20.49
N THR A 134 -9.42 13.72 -21.03
CA THR A 134 -9.56 13.17 -22.38
C THR A 134 -10.85 12.37 -22.51
N SER A 135 -11.16 11.50 -21.55
CA SER A 135 -12.42 10.73 -21.54
C SER A 135 -13.67 11.62 -21.51
N ALA A 136 -13.63 12.72 -20.74
CA ALA A 136 -14.70 13.72 -20.74
C ALA A 136 -14.83 14.45 -22.09
N LEU A 137 -13.71 14.85 -22.70
CA LEU A 137 -13.68 15.51 -24.01
C LEU A 137 -14.15 14.59 -25.14
N GLU A 138 -13.76 13.31 -25.14
CA GLU A 138 -14.28 12.33 -26.11
C GLU A 138 -15.79 12.14 -25.97
N THR A 139 -16.29 12.09 -24.74
CA THR A 139 -17.72 11.88 -24.46
C THR A 139 -18.55 13.11 -24.85
N ALA A 140 -18.02 14.31 -24.64
CA ALA A 140 -18.60 15.54 -25.17
C ALA A 140 -18.54 15.60 -26.70
N GLY A 141 -17.41 15.20 -27.30
CA GLY A 141 -17.19 15.18 -28.74
C GLY A 141 -18.11 14.22 -29.50
N ARG A 142 -18.36 13.02 -28.95
CA ARG A 142 -19.31 12.04 -29.54
C ARG A 142 -20.72 12.63 -29.72
N ARG A 143 -21.17 13.46 -28.78
CA ARG A 143 -22.48 14.15 -28.76
C ARG A 143 -22.48 15.55 -29.39
N ALA A 144 -21.36 16.01 -29.92
CA ALA A 144 -21.29 17.33 -30.55
C ALA A 144 -21.80 17.24 -31.99
N PHE A 145 -22.61 18.22 -32.42
CA PHE A 145 -23.05 18.32 -33.82
C PHE A 145 -21.87 18.66 -34.72
N GLN A 146 -21.28 17.63 -35.30
CA GLN A 146 -20.06 17.70 -36.10
C GLN A 146 -20.33 17.55 -37.61
N ARG A 147 -21.51 17.08 -37.99
CA ARG A 147 -21.93 16.84 -39.39
C ARG A 147 -23.07 17.77 -39.74
N ALA A 148 -22.95 18.49 -40.85
CA ALA A 148 -23.92 19.49 -41.28
C ALA A 148 -24.18 19.41 -42.80
N GLY A 149 -25.46 19.40 -43.18
CA GLY A 149 -25.90 19.39 -44.57
C GLY A 149 -26.97 20.45 -44.81
N LEU A 150 -26.72 21.37 -45.74
CA LEU A 150 -27.60 22.49 -46.07
C LEU A 150 -28.06 22.40 -47.52
N VAL A 151 -29.38 22.31 -47.74
CA VAL A 151 -30.00 22.39 -49.06
C VAL A 151 -30.79 23.69 -49.13
N ARG A 152 -30.44 24.59 -50.05
CA ARG A 152 -31.24 25.76 -50.41
C ARG A 152 -32.16 25.43 -51.58
N TYR A 153 -33.40 25.89 -51.52
CA TYR A 153 -34.42 25.63 -52.53
C TYR A 153 -35.47 26.75 -52.59
N ASN A 154 -36.33 26.69 -53.60
CA ASN A 154 -37.50 27.54 -53.71
C ASN A 154 -38.78 26.68 -53.78
N PRO A 155 -39.67 26.72 -52.77
CA PRO A 155 -40.95 26.00 -52.79
C PRO A 155 -42.02 26.65 -53.67
N PHE A 156 -41.84 27.91 -54.07
CA PHE A 156 -42.84 28.67 -54.85
C PHE A 156 -42.16 29.41 -56.00
N GLU A 157 -42.31 28.93 -57.24
CA GLU A 157 -41.63 29.50 -58.42
C GLU A 157 -41.84 31.02 -58.58
N GLU A 158 -42.97 31.56 -58.09
CA GLU A 158 -43.36 32.98 -58.13
C GLU A 158 -42.61 33.95 -57.18
N THR A 159 -41.70 33.47 -56.32
CA THR A 159 -41.07 34.33 -55.27
C THR A 159 -39.64 34.76 -55.60
N GLY A 160 -38.96 34.11 -56.55
CA GLY A 160 -37.60 34.46 -56.97
C GLY A 160 -36.50 34.05 -55.98
N GLY A 161 -35.62 33.15 -56.42
CA GLY A 161 -34.42 32.73 -55.68
C GLY A 161 -34.65 31.71 -54.56
N ASN A 162 -33.56 31.09 -54.09
CA ASN A 162 -33.60 30.03 -53.09
C ASN A 162 -33.58 30.59 -51.66
N GLN A 163 -34.72 31.14 -51.25
CA GLN A 163 -34.92 31.75 -49.93
C GLN A 163 -35.34 30.74 -48.84
N SER A 164 -35.74 29.53 -49.24
CA SER A 164 -36.04 28.42 -48.33
C SER A 164 -34.83 27.51 -48.18
N PHE A 165 -34.75 26.80 -47.04
CA PHE A 165 -33.65 25.88 -46.77
C PHE A 165 -34.07 24.68 -45.91
N ALA A 166 -33.33 23.60 -46.03
CA ALA A 166 -33.33 22.48 -45.09
C ALA A 166 -31.91 22.27 -44.58
N LEU A 167 -31.72 22.31 -43.27
CA LEU A 167 -30.44 22.15 -42.58
C LEU A 167 -30.52 20.93 -41.67
N ALA A 168 -29.77 19.87 -41.96
CA ALA A 168 -29.59 18.74 -41.06
C ALA A 168 -28.30 18.92 -40.25
N LEU A 169 -28.40 18.77 -38.93
CA LEU A 169 -27.28 18.74 -38.00
C LEU A 169 -27.27 17.39 -37.27
N LEU A 170 -26.14 16.70 -37.34
CA LEU A 170 -25.94 15.36 -36.78
C LEU A 170 -24.66 15.30 -35.92
N ASP A 171 -24.68 14.44 -34.91
CA ASP A 171 -23.50 14.07 -34.14
C ASP A 171 -22.73 12.89 -34.78
N ALA A 172 -21.93 12.16 -33.99
CA ALA A 172 -21.20 10.98 -34.46
C ALA A 172 -22.10 9.77 -34.75
N GLU A 173 -23.13 9.58 -33.92
CA GLU A 173 -24.05 8.43 -33.89
C GLU A 173 -25.21 8.61 -34.87
N GLY A 174 -25.44 9.84 -35.33
CA GLY A 174 -26.48 10.22 -36.29
C GLY A 174 -27.71 10.84 -35.61
N ASP A 175 -27.62 11.16 -34.34
CA ASP A 175 -28.66 11.85 -33.60
C ASP A 175 -28.55 13.37 -33.84
N GLY A 176 -29.68 14.07 -33.76
CA GLY A 176 -29.72 15.52 -33.95
C GLY A 176 -31.06 16.02 -34.44
N PHE A 177 -31.06 16.93 -35.41
CA PHE A 177 -32.30 17.52 -35.93
C PHE A 177 -32.17 18.05 -37.36
N ILE A 178 -33.32 18.18 -38.03
CA ILE A 178 -33.47 18.93 -39.28
C ILE A 178 -34.27 20.20 -38.99
N LEU A 179 -33.75 21.34 -39.48
CA LEU A 179 -34.41 22.63 -39.47
C LEU A 179 -34.82 23.00 -40.90
N THR A 180 -36.13 23.10 -41.15
CA THR A 180 -36.71 23.39 -42.46
C THR A 180 -37.36 24.77 -42.45
N SER A 181 -36.80 25.70 -43.20
CA SER A 181 -37.32 27.04 -43.42
C SER A 181 -38.08 27.10 -44.75
N LEU A 182 -39.35 27.47 -44.71
CA LEU A 182 -40.23 27.69 -45.85
C LEU A 182 -40.55 29.19 -45.93
N HIS A 183 -39.96 29.87 -46.90
CA HIS A 183 -40.22 31.27 -47.21
C HIS A 183 -41.39 31.41 -48.19
N ALA A 184 -42.34 32.29 -47.86
CA ALA A 184 -43.47 32.65 -48.70
C ALA A 184 -43.73 34.16 -48.60
N ARG A 185 -44.53 34.73 -49.53
CA ARG A 185 -44.88 36.16 -49.53
C ARG A 185 -45.50 36.65 -48.21
N ALA A 186 -46.21 35.78 -47.49
CA ALA A 186 -46.80 36.07 -46.19
C ALA A 186 -45.83 35.92 -44.99
N GLY A 187 -44.55 35.66 -45.24
CA GLY A 187 -43.51 35.47 -44.23
C GLY A 187 -42.89 34.06 -44.22
N THR A 188 -41.78 33.93 -43.49
CA THR A 188 -41.03 32.69 -43.31
C THR A 188 -41.61 31.84 -42.17
N ARG A 189 -41.78 30.54 -42.38
CA ARG A 189 -42.09 29.56 -41.34
C ARG A 189 -40.90 28.61 -41.16
N ILE A 190 -40.56 28.28 -39.92
CA ILE A 190 -39.46 27.38 -39.60
C ILE A 190 -40.00 26.21 -38.80
N TYR A 191 -39.65 25.00 -39.22
CA TYR A 191 -40.01 23.73 -38.60
C TYR A 191 -38.75 23.02 -38.13
N ALA A 192 -38.81 22.35 -36.98
CA ALA A 192 -37.73 21.52 -36.47
C ALA A 192 -38.24 20.09 -36.24
N ARG A 193 -37.47 19.09 -36.66
CA ARG A 193 -37.77 17.66 -36.46
C ARG A 193 -36.55 16.96 -35.87
N ALA A 194 -36.73 16.21 -34.80
CA ALA A 194 -35.67 15.42 -34.21
C ALA A 194 -35.27 14.27 -35.14
N LEU A 195 -33.99 13.86 -35.03
CA LEU A 195 -33.43 12.69 -35.70
C LEU A 195 -32.83 11.76 -34.64
N VAL A 196 -33.13 10.47 -34.77
CA VAL A 196 -32.55 9.39 -33.95
C VAL A 196 -31.99 8.32 -34.88
N GLY A 197 -30.70 7.98 -34.76
CA GLY A 197 -29.98 7.09 -35.67
C GLY A 197 -30.05 7.53 -37.13
N GLY A 198 -30.12 8.84 -37.38
CA GLY A 198 -30.33 9.44 -38.70
C GLY A 198 -31.70 9.11 -39.32
N ARG A 199 -32.75 8.90 -38.52
CA ARG A 199 -34.14 8.77 -38.99
C ARG A 199 -35.02 9.80 -38.30
N ALA A 200 -35.94 10.39 -39.04
CA ALA A 200 -36.93 11.33 -38.51
C ALA A 200 -38.22 10.61 -38.10
N GLU A 201 -38.98 11.24 -37.21
CA GLU A 201 -40.35 10.85 -36.93
C GLU A 201 -41.24 11.24 -38.13
N GLY A 202 -41.64 10.24 -38.92
CA GLY A 202 -42.46 10.37 -40.12
C GLY A 202 -41.67 10.59 -41.42
N GLN A 203 -42.39 10.79 -42.53
CA GLN A 203 -41.76 10.99 -43.85
C GLN A 203 -41.05 12.34 -43.93
N LEU A 204 -39.84 12.36 -44.51
CA LEU A 204 -39.09 13.56 -44.83
C LEU A 204 -39.49 14.10 -46.21
N SER A 205 -39.40 15.42 -46.42
CA SER A 205 -39.48 15.98 -47.77
C SER A 205 -38.25 15.60 -48.61
N GLY A 206 -38.32 15.78 -49.94
CA GLY A 206 -37.19 15.53 -50.83
C GLY A 206 -35.98 16.45 -50.56
N GLU A 207 -36.21 17.59 -49.93
CA GLU A 207 -35.20 18.59 -49.55
C GLU A 207 -34.59 18.22 -48.20
N GLU A 208 -35.42 17.82 -47.23
CA GLU A 208 -34.98 17.30 -45.92
C GLU A 208 -34.15 16.03 -46.05
N ALA A 209 -34.60 15.07 -46.89
CA ALA A 209 -33.86 13.84 -47.16
C ALA A 209 -32.47 14.12 -47.75
N ARG A 210 -32.36 15.03 -48.73
CA ARG A 210 -31.05 15.42 -49.28
C ARG A 210 -30.19 16.17 -48.27
N ALA A 211 -30.75 17.00 -47.39
CA ALA A 211 -30.00 17.66 -46.33
C ALA A 211 -29.41 16.63 -45.35
N LEU A 212 -30.19 15.62 -44.98
CA LEU A 212 -29.77 14.49 -44.15
C LEU A 212 -28.65 13.66 -44.82
N ASP A 213 -28.79 13.34 -46.10
CA ASP A 213 -27.77 12.57 -46.84
C ASP A 213 -26.48 13.37 -47.02
N LEU A 214 -26.56 14.69 -47.23
CA LEU A 214 -25.39 15.58 -47.23
C LEU A 214 -24.72 15.63 -45.87
N ALA A 215 -25.46 15.72 -44.77
CA ALA A 215 -24.89 15.70 -43.42
C ALA A 215 -24.17 14.38 -43.13
N ARG A 216 -24.73 13.24 -43.59
CA ARG A 216 -24.09 11.92 -43.48
C ARG A 216 -22.81 11.79 -44.28
N ALA A 217 -22.77 12.35 -45.49
CA ALA A 217 -21.59 12.33 -46.36
C ALA A 217 -20.53 13.39 -45.98
N ALA A 218 -20.91 14.43 -45.22
CA ALA A 218 -20.01 15.51 -44.84
C ALA A 218 -18.91 15.04 -43.85
N PRO A 219 -17.64 15.41 -44.08
CA PRO A 219 -16.60 15.22 -43.08
C PRO A 219 -16.87 16.10 -41.84
N ALA A 220 -16.46 15.61 -40.67
CA ALA A 220 -16.65 16.32 -39.41
C ALA A 220 -16.07 17.75 -39.46
N GLY A 221 -16.86 18.74 -39.05
CA GLY A 221 -16.46 20.14 -38.94
C GLY A 221 -16.62 21.00 -40.21
N ARG A 222 -17.18 20.48 -41.31
CA ARG A 222 -17.41 21.28 -42.53
C ARG A 222 -18.82 21.06 -43.11
N PRO A 223 -19.65 22.11 -43.25
CA PRO A 223 -21.00 21.95 -43.81
C PRO A 223 -20.96 21.67 -45.32
N ALA A 224 -21.68 20.64 -45.76
CA ALA A 224 -21.93 20.39 -47.17
C ALA A 224 -23.14 21.22 -47.63
N VAL A 225 -22.97 22.08 -48.63
CA VAL A 225 -24.01 23.02 -49.10
C VAL A 225 -24.36 22.73 -50.55
N ILE A 226 -25.66 22.60 -50.85
CA ILE A 226 -26.21 22.53 -52.22
C ILE A 226 -27.26 23.62 -52.40
N ASP A 227 -27.20 24.33 -53.54
CA ASP A 227 -28.19 25.35 -53.91
C ASP A 227 -28.98 24.88 -55.15
N ARG A 228 -30.29 24.64 -55.01
CA ARG A 228 -31.07 23.85 -55.97
C ARG A 228 -32.01 24.66 -56.89
N GLY A 229 -31.70 25.92 -57.15
CA GLY A 229 -32.46 26.77 -58.09
C GLY A 229 -31.64 27.41 -59.21
N ALA A 230 -30.38 27.00 -59.41
CA ALA A 230 -29.54 27.44 -60.53
C ALA A 230 -29.55 26.48 -61.73
N ALA A 231 -30.40 25.44 -61.71
CA ALA A 231 -30.41 24.35 -62.68
C ALA A 231 -31.82 24.06 -63.25
N ARG A 232 -32.31 24.99 -64.07
CA ARG A 232 -33.12 24.68 -65.26
C ARG A 232 -32.56 25.51 -66.42
N PRO A 233 -32.16 24.88 -67.55
CA PRO A 233 -32.01 25.59 -68.82
C PRO A 233 -33.39 26.01 -69.37
#